data_AF-A0A8C6MIE9-F1
#
_entry.id   AF-A0A8C6MIE9-F1
#
_cell.length_a   1.000
_cell.length_b   1.000
_cell.length_c   1.000
_cell.angle_alpha   90.00
_cell.angle_beta   90.00
_cell.angle_gamma   90.00
#
_symmetry.space_group_name_H-M   'P 1'
#
loop_
_entity.id
_entity.type
_entity.pdbx_description
1 polymer ?
#
loop_
_entity_poly.entity_id
_entity_poly.type
_entity_poly.pdbx_seq_one_letter_code
_entity_poly.pdbx_strand_id
1 'polypeptide(L)'
;MSVNYAAGLSPYADKGVCGLPESFDNPEELKAKVEALAQLIKESQYLVVHSGAGISTSAGIPDFRGPKGVWTLEEKGESPHFDTTFEDARPSLTHLALLGLQRAGYLKYLISQNVDGLHVRSGFPRDKLSELHGNMFMEECEKCGRQYVREKAIGVMGLKPTGRYCEVVRSRGLRACRGKLISSILDWEDALPDGDLNRADDASRRADLALTLGTSLQIKPSGDLPLLTKRKGGKVVIVNLQPTKHDKHAHLRIYGYVDEVMKQLMELMGLDIPKWEGPTVCESSGDPSESLSDIKPPRTVSVKEKVKKEEIKEERKRQLTEDEEIKEESVSVKRERSASSQETNEEKYDCNESEKRHTTIVMMS
;
A
#
# COMPACT_ATOMS: atom_id res chain seq x y z
N MET A 1 18.93 15.35 16.28
CA MET A 1 18.79 15.51 14.82
C MET A 1 17.58 14.71 14.41
N SER A 2 16.59 15.32 13.77
CA SER A 2 15.42 14.60 13.25
C SER A 2 15.90 13.55 12.26
N VAL A 3 15.37 12.34 12.38
CA VAL A 3 15.69 11.26 11.44
C VAL A 3 15.02 11.62 10.13
N ASN A 4 15.79 12.08 9.14
CA ASN A 4 15.25 12.31 7.79
C ASN A 4 14.98 10.95 7.14
N TYR A 5 13.71 10.56 7.06
CA TYR A 5 13.27 9.29 6.41
C TYR A 5 13.92 9.10 5.04
N ALA A 6 13.91 10.14 4.20
CA ALA A 6 14.42 10.07 2.85
C ALA A 6 15.92 9.80 2.77
N ALA A 7 16.69 10.27 3.76
CA ALA A 7 18.13 10.03 3.82
C ALA A 7 18.49 8.56 4.13
N GLY A 8 17.53 7.78 4.66
CA GLY A 8 17.70 6.36 4.95
C GLY A 8 17.36 5.42 3.79
N LEU A 9 16.79 5.94 2.69
CA LEU A 9 16.38 5.16 1.52
C LEU A 9 17.53 4.96 0.53
N SER A 10 17.41 3.92 -0.29
CA SER A 10 18.31 3.74 -1.43
C SER A 10 18.12 4.86 -2.46
N PRO A 11 19.18 5.24 -3.21
CA PRO A 11 19.03 6.15 -4.35
C PRO A 11 18.03 5.59 -5.36
N TYR A 12 17.15 6.45 -5.87
CA TYR A 12 16.13 6.04 -6.84
C TYR A 12 15.83 7.20 -7.78
N ALA A 13 15.88 6.93 -9.09
CA ALA A 13 15.80 7.98 -10.10
C ALA A 13 14.39 8.55 -10.30
N ASP A 14 13.36 7.69 -10.24
CA ASP A 14 11.98 8.11 -10.46
C ASP A 14 11.31 8.53 -9.15
N LYS A 15 11.37 9.83 -8.84
CA LYS A 15 10.65 10.42 -7.71
C LYS A 15 9.22 10.85 -8.08
N GLY A 16 8.78 10.66 -9.33
CA GLY A 16 7.54 11.20 -9.85
C GLY A 16 7.62 12.69 -10.19
N VAL A 17 6.46 13.32 -10.39
CA VAL A 17 6.35 14.75 -10.73
C VAL A 17 6.35 15.59 -9.44
N CYS A 18 7.39 16.40 -9.28
CA CYS A 18 7.62 17.26 -8.11
C CYS A 18 7.32 18.74 -8.41
N GLY A 19 6.99 19.50 -7.36
CA GLY A 19 6.93 20.97 -7.43
C GLY A 19 5.83 21.55 -8.32
N LEU A 20 4.76 20.80 -8.60
CA LEU A 20 3.60 21.33 -9.35
C LEU A 20 2.99 22.54 -8.64
N PRO A 21 2.42 23.50 -9.39
CA PRO A 21 1.77 24.66 -8.78
C PRO A 21 0.56 24.23 -7.93
N GLU A 22 0.38 24.92 -6.82
CA GLU A 22 -0.80 24.78 -5.96
C GLU A 22 -1.98 25.58 -6.53
N SER A 23 -3.17 25.08 -6.28
CA SER A 23 -4.45 25.73 -6.60
C SER A 23 -5.24 25.92 -5.31
N PHE A 24 -6.07 26.95 -5.29
CA PHE A 24 -6.90 27.32 -4.14
C PHE A 24 -8.30 27.70 -4.64
N ASP A 25 -9.31 26.95 -4.19
CA ASP A 25 -10.71 27.34 -4.38
C ASP A 25 -10.96 28.64 -3.61
N ASN A 26 -11.76 29.54 -4.18
CA ASN A 26 -12.18 30.74 -3.43
C ASN A 26 -13.10 30.34 -2.25
N PRO A 27 -13.26 31.20 -1.23
CA PRO A 27 -13.99 30.84 -0.02
C PRO A 27 -15.43 30.35 -0.26
N GLU A 28 -16.16 30.95 -1.20
CA GLU A 28 -17.54 30.57 -1.53
C GLU A 28 -17.59 29.18 -2.20
N GLU A 29 -16.70 28.93 -3.16
CA GLU A 29 -16.58 27.65 -3.85
C GLU A 29 -16.11 26.56 -2.89
N LEU A 30 -15.12 26.85 -2.05
CA LEU A 30 -14.62 25.93 -1.03
C LEU A 30 -15.76 25.50 -0.11
N LYS A 31 -16.51 26.46 0.45
CA LYS A 31 -17.65 26.18 1.32
C LYS A 31 -18.69 25.30 0.63
N ALA A 32 -19.09 25.64 -0.60
CA ALA A 32 -20.06 24.84 -1.36
C ALA A 32 -19.58 23.40 -1.63
N LYS A 33 -18.29 23.23 -1.90
CA LYS A 33 -17.68 21.90 -2.08
C LYS A 33 -17.61 21.11 -0.76
N VAL A 34 -17.33 21.75 0.37
CA VAL A 34 -17.35 21.09 1.68
C VAL A 34 -18.78 20.69 2.08
N GLU A 35 -19.78 21.51 1.76
CA GLU A 35 -21.21 21.16 1.93
C GLU A 35 -21.57 19.92 1.10
N ALA A 36 -21.13 19.88 -0.16
CA ALA A 36 -21.32 18.70 -1.02
C ALA A 36 -20.60 17.46 -0.45
N LEU A 37 -19.37 17.61 0.06
CA LEU A 37 -18.64 16.53 0.73
C LEU A 37 -19.38 16.02 1.97
N ALA A 38 -19.90 16.92 2.81
CA ALA A 38 -20.67 16.55 3.99
C ALA A 38 -21.91 15.73 3.61
N GLN A 39 -22.60 16.11 2.53
CA GLN A 39 -23.75 15.36 2.02
C GLN A 39 -23.34 13.97 1.52
N LEU A 40 -22.25 13.87 0.74
CA LEU A 40 -21.73 12.58 0.27
C LEU A 40 -21.38 11.64 1.43
N ILE A 41 -20.76 12.16 2.50
CA ILE A 41 -20.42 11.36 3.68
C ILE A 41 -21.67 10.91 4.43
N LYS A 42 -22.69 11.77 4.56
CA LYS A 42 -23.97 11.41 5.22
C LYS A 42 -24.75 10.33 4.45
N GLU A 43 -24.65 10.32 3.12
CA GLU A 43 -25.30 9.32 2.26
C GLU A 43 -24.53 8.00 2.17
N SER A 44 -23.20 8.06 2.31
CA SER A 44 -22.30 6.90 2.20
C SER A 44 -22.52 5.90 3.34
N GLN A 45 -22.59 4.61 2.99
CA GLN A 45 -22.64 3.51 3.95
C GLN A 45 -21.24 3.00 4.30
N TYR A 46 -20.28 3.18 3.40
CA TYR A 46 -18.92 2.69 3.57
C TYR A 46 -17.89 3.71 3.04
N LEU A 47 -17.60 4.70 3.87
CA LEU A 47 -16.53 5.67 3.62
C LEU A 47 -15.16 5.06 3.92
N VAL A 48 -14.26 5.17 2.94
CA VAL A 48 -12.83 4.89 3.08
C VAL A 48 -12.04 6.18 2.84
N VAL A 49 -11.08 6.46 3.71
CA VAL A 49 -10.16 7.59 3.56
C VAL A 49 -8.78 7.11 3.13
N HIS A 50 -8.18 7.82 2.19
CA HIS A 50 -6.79 7.62 1.77
C HIS A 50 -5.97 8.86 2.13
N SER A 51 -4.96 8.74 2.98
CA SER A 51 -4.12 9.88 3.37
C SER A 51 -2.70 9.80 2.82
N GLY A 52 -2.12 10.97 2.56
CA GLY A 52 -0.70 11.13 2.26
C GLY A 52 -0.07 12.27 3.07
N ALA A 53 1.18 12.60 2.74
CA ALA A 53 2.01 13.47 3.56
C ALA A 53 1.44 14.89 3.74
N GLY A 54 0.56 15.34 2.83
CA GLY A 54 -0.09 16.64 2.91
C GLY A 54 -0.96 16.84 4.15
N ILE A 55 -1.39 15.78 4.84
CA ILE A 55 -2.13 15.91 6.12
C ILE A 55 -1.22 16.19 7.33
N SER A 56 0.09 16.04 7.17
CA SER A 56 1.09 16.20 8.23
C SER A 56 1.93 17.48 8.07
N THR A 57 1.73 18.26 6.99
CA THR A 57 2.46 19.52 6.75
C THR A 57 2.18 20.57 7.81
N SER A 58 0.93 20.70 8.27
CA SER A 58 0.58 21.60 9.38
C SER A 58 1.09 21.12 10.75
N ALA A 59 1.56 19.87 10.84
CA ALA A 59 2.24 19.33 12.01
C ALA A 59 3.76 19.55 11.99
N GLY A 60 4.29 20.27 10.98
CA GLY A 60 5.72 20.56 10.84
C GLY A 60 6.52 19.46 10.15
N ILE A 61 5.86 18.48 9.54
CA ILE A 61 6.49 17.40 8.76
C ILE A 61 6.35 17.74 7.27
N PRO A 62 7.44 17.95 6.52
CA PRO A 62 7.35 18.28 5.10
C PRO A 62 6.71 17.14 4.31
N ASP A 63 6.00 17.49 3.23
CA ASP A 63 5.56 16.50 2.26
C ASP A 63 6.71 16.05 1.34
N PHE A 64 6.38 15.24 0.34
CA PHE A 64 7.37 14.73 -0.61
C PHE A 64 7.51 15.56 -1.88
N ARG A 65 6.40 16.08 -2.43
CA ARG A 65 6.33 16.62 -3.82
C ARG A 65 5.71 18.01 -3.91
N GLY A 66 5.33 18.60 -2.79
CA GLY A 66 4.89 19.99 -2.69
C GLY A 66 5.99 20.96 -3.12
N PRO A 67 5.71 22.26 -3.18
CA PRO A 67 6.70 23.27 -3.58
C PRO A 67 8.01 23.23 -2.76
N LYS A 68 7.89 22.81 -1.48
CA LYS A 68 9.00 22.61 -0.52
C LYS A 68 9.12 21.15 -0.06
N GLY A 69 8.59 20.21 -0.84
CA GLY A 69 8.63 18.79 -0.53
C GLY A 69 10.05 18.23 -0.58
N VAL A 70 10.27 17.11 0.11
CA VAL A 70 11.57 16.45 0.23
C VAL A 70 12.22 16.19 -1.14
N TRP A 71 11.47 15.62 -2.09
CA TRP A 71 11.97 15.31 -3.44
C TRP A 71 12.10 16.56 -4.31
N THR A 72 11.18 17.53 -4.16
CA THR A 72 11.25 18.81 -4.87
C THR A 72 12.50 19.61 -4.50
N LEU A 73 12.93 19.55 -3.23
CA LEU A 73 14.14 20.22 -2.77
C LEU A 73 15.40 19.43 -3.14
N GLU A 74 15.35 18.09 -3.08
CA GLU A 74 16.45 17.24 -3.55
C GLU A 74 16.77 17.50 -5.03
N GLU A 75 15.77 17.64 -5.90
CA GLU A 75 15.93 18.00 -7.32
C GLU A 75 16.65 19.35 -7.53
N LYS A 76 16.57 20.24 -6.53
CA LYS A 76 17.23 21.56 -6.53
C LYS A 76 18.58 21.54 -5.81
N GLY A 77 19.00 20.41 -5.25
CA GLY A 77 20.20 20.32 -4.40
C GLY A 77 20.02 20.97 -3.02
N GLU A 78 18.78 21.15 -2.58
CA GLU A 78 18.41 21.73 -1.29
C GLU A 78 17.96 20.64 -0.31
N SER A 79 17.97 20.96 0.99
CA SER A 79 17.49 20.06 2.03
C SER A 79 16.13 20.51 2.58
N PRO A 80 15.19 19.58 2.85
CA PRO A 80 13.92 19.92 3.48
C PRO A 80 14.10 20.43 4.90
N HIS A 81 13.27 21.40 5.27
CA HIS A 81 13.18 21.88 6.64
C HIS A 81 12.12 21.06 7.41
N PHE A 82 12.47 20.64 8.61
CA PHE A 82 11.56 19.99 9.55
C PHE A 82 11.38 20.92 10.74
N ASP A 83 10.14 21.34 11.00
CA ASP A 83 9.83 22.20 12.15
C ASP A 83 9.72 21.39 13.46
N THR A 84 9.71 20.06 13.35
CA THR A 84 9.56 19.12 14.47
C THR A 84 10.34 17.82 14.25
N THR A 85 10.47 17.01 15.30
CA THR A 85 10.88 15.60 15.19
C THR A 85 9.65 14.70 15.05
N PHE A 86 9.81 13.45 14.59
CA PHE A 86 8.67 12.52 14.57
C PHE A 86 8.12 12.27 15.98
N GLU A 87 8.97 12.24 17.00
CA GLU A 87 8.60 12.05 18.40
C GLU A 87 7.80 13.23 18.96
N ASP A 88 8.14 14.45 18.58
CA ASP A 88 7.51 15.69 19.08
C ASP A 88 6.35 16.15 18.20
N ALA A 89 6.21 15.60 16.98
CA ALA A 89 5.11 15.87 16.08
C ALA A 89 3.77 15.54 16.75
N ARG A 90 2.84 16.49 16.65
CA ARG A 90 1.47 16.36 17.15
C ARG A 90 0.55 16.03 15.99
N PRO A 91 -0.46 15.16 16.16
CA PRO A 91 -1.47 14.95 15.13
C PRO A 91 -2.10 16.29 14.71
N SER A 92 -2.22 16.53 13.41
CA SER A 92 -2.89 17.72 12.87
C SER A 92 -4.40 17.68 13.17
N LEU A 93 -5.09 18.79 12.90
CA LEU A 93 -6.55 18.85 13.01
C LEU A 93 -7.19 17.75 12.16
N THR A 94 -6.68 17.52 10.95
CA THR A 94 -7.15 16.45 10.06
C THR A 94 -7.03 15.06 10.69
N HIS A 95 -5.92 14.73 11.36
CA HIS A 95 -5.78 13.43 12.03
C HIS A 95 -6.86 13.23 13.10
N LEU A 96 -7.10 14.25 13.91
CA LEU A 96 -8.10 14.20 14.98
C LEU A 96 -9.53 14.22 14.42
N ALA A 97 -9.79 14.94 13.33
CA ALA A 97 -11.07 14.91 12.64
C ALA A 97 -11.38 13.51 12.08
N LEU A 98 -10.39 12.80 11.53
CA LEU A 98 -10.54 11.42 11.09
C LEU A 98 -10.86 10.48 12.25
N LEU A 99 -10.22 10.66 13.41
CA LEU A 99 -10.58 9.94 14.64
C LEU A 99 -12.03 10.24 15.06
N GLY A 100 -12.45 11.50 15.00
CA GLY A 100 -13.84 11.91 15.27
C GLY A 100 -14.85 11.24 14.33
N LEU A 101 -14.58 11.24 13.03
CA LEU A 101 -15.41 10.56 12.02
C LEU A 101 -15.48 9.05 12.24
N GLN A 102 -14.37 8.42 12.63
CA GLN A 102 -14.35 6.99 12.94
C GLN A 102 -15.20 6.69 14.18
N ARG A 103 -15.02 7.45 15.27
CA ARG A 103 -15.80 7.30 16.50
C ARG A 103 -17.30 7.55 16.30
N ALA A 104 -17.65 8.46 15.40
CA ALA A 104 -19.02 8.73 14.99
C ALA A 104 -19.61 7.67 14.03
N GLY A 105 -18.79 6.70 13.60
CA GLY A 105 -19.23 5.59 12.75
C GLY A 105 -19.29 5.89 11.26
N TYR A 106 -18.91 7.09 10.82
CA TYR A 106 -18.88 7.45 9.39
C TYR A 106 -17.69 6.81 8.67
N LEU A 107 -16.49 6.97 9.21
CA LEU A 107 -15.26 6.43 8.60
C LEU A 107 -15.09 4.94 8.93
N LYS A 108 -15.18 4.07 7.91
CA LYS A 108 -15.07 2.61 8.08
C LYS A 108 -13.65 2.09 8.02
N TYR A 109 -12.80 2.73 7.21
CA TYR A 109 -11.42 2.30 7.06
C TYR A 109 -10.52 3.44 6.60
N LEU A 110 -9.29 3.48 7.11
CA LEU A 110 -8.26 4.45 6.78
C LEU A 110 -7.06 3.76 6.15
N ILE A 111 -6.63 4.26 5.00
CA ILE A 111 -5.49 3.74 4.24
C ILE A 111 -4.46 4.87 4.16
N SER A 112 -3.29 4.68 4.74
CA SER A 112 -2.25 5.70 4.79
C SER A 112 -1.00 5.31 4.02
N GLN A 113 -0.42 6.30 3.35
CA GLN A 113 0.93 6.25 2.79
C GLN A 113 1.97 6.88 3.76
N ASN A 114 1.51 7.43 4.89
CA ASN A 114 2.39 8.14 5.80
C ASN A 114 3.16 7.17 6.69
N VAL A 115 4.43 7.48 6.88
CA VAL A 115 5.31 6.75 7.80
C VAL A 115 5.47 7.46 9.14
N ASP A 116 4.91 8.66 9.29
CA ASP A 116 5.07 9.52 10.48
C ASP A 116 4.46 8.94 11.78
N GLY A 117 3.61 7.92 11.68
CA GLY A 117 2.95 7.26 12.79
C GLY A 117 1.90 8.11 13.52
N LEU A 118 1.51 9.27 13.00
CA LEU A 118 0.58 10.19 13.65
C LEU A 118 -0.84 9.63 13.73
N HIS A 119 -1.28 8.81 12.77
CA HIS A 119 -2.56 8.10 12.87
C HIS A 119 -2.60 7.20 14.10
N VAL A 120 -1.62 6.30 14.24
CA VAL A 120 -1.52 5.42 15.41
C VAL A 120 -1.43 6.23 16.69
N ARG A 121 -0.52 7.23 16.76
CA ARG A 121 -0.29 8.06 17.95
C ARG A 121 -1.45 8.99 18.31
N SER A 122 -2.36 9.28 17.37
CA SER A 122 -3.60 10.01 17.65
C SER A 122 -4.63 9.19 18.43
N GLY A 123 -4.44 7.87 18.52
CA GLY A 123 -5.43 6.93 19.06
C GLY A 123 -6.37 6.36 18.00
N PHE A 124 -6.07 6.52 16.71
CA PHE A 124 -6.83 5.88 15.64
C PHE A 124 -6.72 4.34 15.75
N PRO A 125 -7.84 3.60 15.67
CA PRO A 125 -7.83 2.16 15.91
C PRO A 125 -7.11 1.38 14.80
N ARG A 126 -6.13 0.57 15.18
CA ARG A 126 -5.22 -0.13 14.24
C ARG A 126 -5.91 -1.20 13.40
N ASP A 127 -6.98 -1.82 13.89
CA ASP A 127 -7.83 -2.76 13.14
C ASP A 127 -8.61 -2.11 11.98
N LYS A 128 -8.72 -0.77 11.96
CA LYS A 128 -9.34 0.01 10.89
C LYS A 128 -8.34 0.85 10.10
N LEU A 129 -7.05 0.55 10.22
CA LEU A 129 -5.94 1.25 9.56
C LEU A 129 -5.09 0.28 8.73
N SER A 130 -4.71 0.73 7.53
CA SER A 130 -3.60 0.14 6.76
C SER A 130 -2.46 1.14 6.58
N GLU A 131 -1.27 0.80 7.08
CA GLU A 131 -0.05 1.62 6.96
C GLU A 131 0.82 1.07 5.83
N LEU A 132 0.51 1.46 4.59
CA LEU A 132 1.03 0.78 3.40
C LEU A 132 2.55 0.92 3.21
N HIS A 133 3.15 2.00 3.73
CA HIS A 133 4.59 2.26 3.58
C HIS A 133 5.38 2.07 4.89
N GLY A 134 4.72 1.49 5.90
CA GLY A 134 5.26 1.29 7.23
C GLY A 134 5.02 2.46 8.18
N ASN A 135 5.63 2.38 9.36
CA ASN A 135 5.52 3.38 10.41
C ASN A 135 6.85 3.52 11.16
N MET A 136 7.33 4.76 11.32
CA MET A 136 8.62 5.09 11.93
C MET A 136 8.76 4.59 13.37
N PHE A 137 7.65 4.30 14.04
CA PHE A 137 7.58 3.80 15.42
C PHE A 137 7.34 2.29 15.49
N MET A 138 7.21 1.60 14.36
CA MET A 138 6.84 0.19 14.30
C MET A 138 7.96 -0.70 13.80
N GLU A 139 8.18 -1.78 14.54
CA GLU A 139 9.03 -2.90 14.13
C GLU A 139 8.26 -4.22 14.16
N GLU A 140 8.61 -5.14 13.29
CA GLU A 140 7.94 -6.43 13.11
C GLU A 140 8.92 -7.59 13.31
N CYS A 141 8.45 -8.68 13.90
CA CYS A 141 9.24 -9.90 14.01
C CYS A 141 9.20 -10.72 12.72
N GLU A 142 10.36 -10.89 12.08
CA GLU A 142 10.55 -11.70 10.85
C GLU A 142 10.08 -13.17 10.98
N LYS A 143 9.96 -13.69 12.20
CA LYS A 143 9.59 -15.11 12.45
C LYS A 143 8.12 -15.34 12.75
N CYS A 144 7.42 -14.35 13.31
CA CYS A 144 6.06 -14.55 13.81
C CYS A 144 5.08 -13.43 13.45
N GLY A 145 5.54 -12.39 12.75
CA GLY A 145 4.71 -11.25 12.34
C GLY A 145 4.24 -10.37 13.51
N ARG A 146 4.69 -10.61 14.76
CA ARG A 146 4.31 -9.74 15.87
C ARG A 146 4.91 -8.35 15.65
N GLN A 147 4.03 -7.36 15.59
CA GLN A 147 4.38 -5.95 15.53
C GLN A 147 4.50 -5.34 16.94
N TYR A 148 5.39 -4.38 17.08
CA TYR A 148 5.62 -3.60 18.28
C TYR A 148 5.62 -2.12 17.91
N VAL A 149 4.70 -1.36 18.50
CA VAL A 149 4.69 0.11 18.42
C VAL A 149 5.55 0.64 19.58
N ARG A 150 6.52 1.50 19.28
CA ARG A 150 7.46 2.07 20.24
C ARG A 150 7.14 3.54 20.50
N GLU A 151 7.62 4.06 21.63
CA GLU A 151 7.47 5.48 21.97
C GLU A 151 8.38 6.39 21.13
N LYS A 152 9.55 5.87 20.72
CA LYS A 152 10.57 6.56 19.93
C LYS A 152 10.67 5.94 18.54
N ALA A 153 11.09 6.74 17.56
CA ALA A 153 11.31 6.24 16.22
C ALA A 153 12.41 5.15 16.22
N ILE A 154 12.20 4.12 15.42
CA ILE A 154 13.11 2.98 15.28
C ILE A 154 14.45 3.42 14.65
N GLY A 155 14.41 4.42 13.76
CA GLY A 155 15.60 5.00 13.13
C GLY A 155 16.29 4.10 12.10
N VAL A 156 15.60 3.06 11.63
CA VAL A 156 16.09 2.10 10.63
C VAL A 156 15.05 2.00 9.50
N MET A 157 15.50 1.94 8.25
CA MET A 157 14.64 1.92 7.04
C MET A 157 14.97 0.72 6.15
N GLY A 158 14.07 0.40 5.22
CA GLY A 158 14.25 -0.65 4.21
C GLY A 158 14.23 -2.05 4.80
N LEU A 159 13.27 -2.32 5.70
CA LEU A 159 13.06 -3.63 6.32
C LEU A 159 14.30 -4.23 7.01
N LYS A 160 15.25 -3.38 7.44
CA LYS A 160 16.51 -3.81 8.07
C LYS A 160 16.32 -4.17 9.56
N PRO A 161 17.16 -5.07 10.11
CA PRO A 161 17.13 -5.42 11.53
C PRO A 161 17.36 -4.21 12.45
N THR A 162 16.57 -4.12 13.51
CA THR A 162 16.61 -3.00 14.48
C THR A 162 17.59 -3.25 15.64
N GLY A 163 18.19 -4.45 15.71
CA GLY A 163 19.03 -4.90 16.81
C GLY A 163 18.26 -5.51 17.98
N ARG A 164 16.92 -5.50 17.96
CA ARG A 164 16.05 -6.11 18.99
C ARG A 164 15.53 -7.49 18.57
N TYR A 165 14.98 -8.22 19.54
CA TYR A 165 14.45 -9.57 19.35
C TYR A 165 13.03 -9.68 19.90
N CYS A 166 12.23 -10.53 19.26
CA CYS A 166 10.84 -10.77 19.65
C CYS A 166 10.71 -11.47 21.00
N GLU A 167 9.88 -10.90 21.87
CA GLU A 167 9.65 -11.31 23.25
C GLU A 167 8.46 -12.26 23.40
N VAL A 168 7.68 -12.49 22.33
CA VAL A 168 6.51 -13.38 22.37
C VAL A 168 6.88 -14.77 22.87
N VAL A 169 6.23 -15.19 23.95
CA VAL A 169 6.30 -16.56 24.47
C VAL A 169 5.20 -17.38 23.81
N ARG A 170 5.58 -18.45 23.09
CA ARG A 170 4.59 -19.31 22.42
C ARG A 170 3.78 -20.08 23.46
N SER A 171 2.52 -20.38 23.13
CA SER A 171 1.50 -20.96 24.02
C SER A 171 1.85 -22.30 24.70
N ARG A 172 2.93 -22.98 24.29
CA ARG A 172 3.50 -24.14 25.02
C ARG A 172 4.56 -23.76 26.05
N GLY A 173 4.73 -22.47 26.36
CA GLY A 173 5.51 -21.91 27.48
C GLY A 173 7.03 -22.09 27.44
N LEU A 174 7.56 -23.01 26.63
CA LEU A 174 8.94 -23.47 26.80
C LEU A 174 10.00 -22.57 26.14
N ARG A 175 9.67 -21.79 25.10
CA ARG A 175 10.64 -20.93 24.39
C ARG A 175 10.00 -19.64 23.84
N ALA A 176 10.66 -18.51 24.11
CA ALA A 176 10.39 -17.24 23.44
C ALA A 176 10.73 -17.31 21.94
N CYS A 177 10.04 -16.52 21.12
CA CYS A 177 10.20 -16.50 19.67
C CYS A 177 11.65 -16.16 19.26
N ARG A 178 12.22 -15.09 19.83
CA ARG A 178 13.59 -14.61 19.55
C ARG A 178 13.88 -14.47 18.05
N GLY A 179 12.88 -14.11 17.24
CA GLY A 179 13.11 -13.63 15.87
C GLY A 179 13.68 -12.23 15.90
N LYS A 180 14.51 -11.86 14.92
CA LYS A 180 14.97 -10.47 14.82
C LYS A 180 13.76 -9.58 14.56
N LEU A 181 13.79 -8.39 15.16
CA LEU A 181 12.86 -7.34 14.82
C LEU A 181 13.45 -6.54 13.65
N ILE A 182 12.64 -6.29 12.64
CA ILE A 182 12.97 -5.49 11.47
C ILE A 182 12.11 -4.22 11.47
N SER A 183 12.62 -3.14 10.86
CA SER A 183 11.80 -1.96 10.61
C SER A 183 10.61 -2.31 9.72
N SER A 184 9.48 -1.60 9.90
CA SER A 184 8.33 -1.70 8.99
C SER A 184 8.46 -0.79 7.76
N ILE A 185 9.44 0.11 7.75
CA ILE A 185 9.62 1.11 6.70
C ILE A 185 10.15 0.45 5.42
N LEU A 186 9.48 0.72 4.30
CA LEU A 186 9.86 0.23 2.97
C LEU A 186 10.96 1.08 2.34
N ASP A 187 11.84 0.43 1.59
CA ASP A 187 12.67 1.05 0.54
C ASP A 187 11.93 1.00 -0.81
N TRP A 188 12.50 1.61 -1.85
CA TRP A 188 11.84 1.75 -3.16
C TRP A 188 11.44 0.43 -3.84
N GLU A 189 12.26 -0.61 -3.69
CA GLU A 189 12.04 -1.92 -4.33
C GLU A 189 11.33 -2.92 -3.41
N ASP A 190 11.05 -2.54 -2.16
CA ASP A 190 10.37 -3.42 -1.22
C ASP A 190 8.89 -3.60 -1.59
N ALA A 191 8.40 -4.82 -1.41
CA ALA A 191 6.98 -5.11 -1.57
C ALA A 191 6.18 -4.46 -0.42
N LEU A 192 4.96 -4.00 -0.72
CA LEU A 192 4.01 -3.56 0.30
C LEU A 192 3.64 -4.73 1.24
N PRO A 193 3.36 -4.46 2.53
CA PRO A 193 2.93 -5.48 3.47
C PRO A 193 1.60 -6.12 3.03
N ASP A 194 1.62 -7.42 2.72
CA ASP A 194 0.47 -8.17 2.20
C ASP A 194 -0.78 -8.00 3.08
N GLY A 195 -0.63 -8.06 4.41
CA GLY A 195 -1.74 -7.92 5.34
C GLY A 195 -2.47 -6.59 5.20
N ASP A 196 -1.71 -5.49 5.13
CA ASP A 196 -2.26 -4.13 5.05
C ASP A 196 -2.76 -3.81 3.65
N LEU A 197 -2.06 -4.27 2.61
CA LEU A 197 -2.50 -4.11 1.22
C LEU A 197 -3.79 -4.88 0.94
N ASN A 198 -3.93 -6.11 1.43
CA ASN A 198 -5.16 -6.90 1.24
C ASN A 198 -6.36 -6.26 1.95
N ARG A 199 -6.20 -5.78 3.20
CA ARG A 199 -7.26 -5.05 3.91
C ARG A 199 -7.62 -3.74 3.20
N ALA A 200 -6.62 -3.02 2.69
CA ALA A 200 -6.82 -1.77 1.95
C ALA A 200 -7.54 -1.99 0.61
N ASP A 201 -7.19 -3.06 -0.12
CA ASP A 201 -7.87 -3.45 -1.36
C ASP A 201 -9.33 -3.86 -1.09
N ASP A 202 -9.59 -4.71 -0.09
CA ASP A 202 -10.96 -5.10 0.30
C ASP A 202 -11.80 -3.88 0.68
N ALA A 203 -11.27 -3.03 1.58
CA ALA A 203 -11.98 -1.82 2.01
C ALA A 203 -12.28 -0.89 0.83
N SER A 204 -11.32 -0.68 -0.07
CA SER A 204 -11.49 0.18 -1.25
C SER A 204 -12.53 -0.37 -2.23
N ARG A 205 -12.63 -1.70 -2.38
CA ARG A 205 -13.66 -2.36 -3.21
C ARG A 205 -15.06 -2.34 -2.58
N ARG A 206 -15.15 -2.36 -1.25
CA ARG A 206 -16.42 -2.27 -0.51
C ARG A 206 -16.96 -0.85 -0.42
N ALA A 207 -16.08 0.13 -0.53
CA ALA A 207 -16.46 1.53 -0.42
C ALA A 207 -17.47 1.97 -1.48
N ASP A 208 -18.43 2.77 -1.04
CA ASP A 208 -19.28 3.59 -1.91
C ASP A 208 -18.78 5.04 -1.99
N LEU A 209 -17.87 5.43 -1.10
CA LEU A 209 -17.18 6.71 -1.11
C LEU A 209 -15.71 6.55 -0.71
N ALA A 210 -14.81 7.02 -1.55
CA ALA A 210 -13.39 7.19 -1.24
C ALA A 210 -13.04 8.67 -1.14
N LEU A 211 -12.43 9.07 -0.02
CA LEU A 211 -11.96 10.43 0.21
C LEU A 211 -10.43 10.43 0.28
N THR A 212 -9.75 11.09 -0.65
CA THR A 212 -8.29 11.22 -0.62
C THR A 212 -7.88 12.57 -0.04
N LEU A 213 -6.98 12.57 0.93
CA LEU A 213 -6.51 13.77 1.64
C LEU A 213 -4.99 13.89 1.54
N GLY A 214 -4.49 14.98 0.93
CA GLY A 214 -3.07 15.33 0.98
C GLY A 214 -2.14 14.31 0.32
N THR A 215 -2.56 13.69 -0.78
CA THR A 215 -1.74 12.75 -1.57
C THR A 215 -1.81 13.10 -3.05
N SER A 216 -0.67 13.07 -3.74
CA SER A 216 -0.62 13.26 -5.20
C SER A 216 -1.03 12.00 -5.99
N LEU A 217 -1.25 10.88 -5.30
CA LEU A 217 -1.67 9.58 -5.85
C LEU A 217 -0.69 9.01 -6.89
N GLN A 218 0.59 9.40 -6.83
CA GLN A 218 1.57 8.99 -7.85
C GLN A 218 2.12 7.57 -7.65
N ILE A 219 2.29 7.16 -6.40
CA ILE A 219 2.91 5.87 -6.03
C ILE A 219 1.92 4.72 -6.21
N LYS A 220 2.34 3.68 -6.92
CA LYS A 220 1.54 2.44 -7.09
C LYS A 220 2.01 1.36 -6.11
N PRO A 221 1.11 0.48 -5.64
CA PRO A 221 -0.34 0.44 -5.94
C PRO A 221 -1.16 1.43 -5.09
N SER A 222 -0.58 2.08 -4.07
CA SER A 222 -1.32 2.86 -3.06
C SER A 222 -2.21 3.98 -3.64
N GLY A 223 -1.70 4.73 -4.61
CA GLY A 223 -2.43 5.81 -5.30
C GLY A 223 -3.54 5.33 -6.22
N ASP A 224 -3.48 4.08 -6.69
CA ASP A 224 -4.50 3.49 -7.56
C ASP A 224 -5.69 2.90 -6.74
N LEU A 225 -5.54 2.73 -5.42
CA LEU A 225 -6.58 2.13 -4.56
C LEU A 225 -7.93 2.88 -4.56
N PRO A 226 -8.00 4.22 -4.51
CA PRO A 226 -9.27 4.96 -4.62
C PRO A 226 -10.04 4.64 -5.91
N LEU A 227 -9.36 4.22 -6.98
CA LEU A 227 -10.02 3.84 -8.24
C LEU A 227 -10.76 2.51 -8.14
N LEU A 228 -10.47 1.66 -7.15
CA LEU A 228 -11.24 0.45 -6.86
C LEU A 228 -12.68 0.79 -6.48
N THR A 229 -12.87 1.82 -5.65
CA THR A 229 -14.18 2.37 -5.28
C THR A 229 -14.97 2.79 -6.52
N LYS A 230 -14.33 3.57 -7.41
CA LYS A 230 -14.96 4.01 -8.66
C LYS A 230 -15.35 2.85 -9.57
N ARG A 231 -14.51 1.83 -9.70
CA ARG A 231 -14.80 0.63 -10.51
C ARG A 231 -16.00 -0.17 -10.01
N LYS A 232 -16.39 0.00 -8.75
CA LYS A 232 -17.57 -0.61 -8.14
C LYS A 232 -18.80 0.30 -8.11
N GLY A 233 -18.72 1.48 -8.75
CA GLY A 233 -19.81 2.45 -8.83
C GLY A 233 -19.81 3.49 -7.70
N GLY A 234 -18.86 3.43 -6.77
CA GLY A 234 -18.68 4.43 -5.74
C GLY A 234 -18.11 5.75 -6.27
N LYS A 235 -18.16 6.78 -5.42
CA LYS A 235 -17.64 8.13 -5.73
C LYS A 235 -16.24 8.29 -5.16
N VAL A 236 -15.41 9.10 -5.83
CA VAL A 236 -14.07 9.47 -5.37
C VAL A 236 -14.02 10.98 -5.19
N VAL A 237 -13.66 11.43 -3.99
CA VAL A 237 -13.43 12.85 -3.68
C VAL A 237 -11.95 13.05 -3.43
N ILE A 238 -11.38 14.10 -4.02
CA ILE A 238 -9.96 14.43 -3.89
C ILE A 238 -9.82 15.81 -3.26
N VAL A 239 -9.14 15.87 -2.10
CA VAL A 239 -8.76 17.11 -1.42
C VAL A 239 -7.24 17.22 -1.45
N ASN A 240 -6.73 18.13 -2.26
CA ASN A 240 -5.29 18.36 -2.41
C ASN A 240 -5.03 19.76 -2.98
N LEU A 241 -3.93 20.41 -2.59
CA LEU A 241 -3.54 21.70 -3.16
C LEU A 241 -3.01 21.58 -4.59
N GLN A 242 -2.22 20.54 -4.86
CA GLN A 242 -1.64 20.28 -6.19
C GLN A 242 -2.55 19.36 -7.02
N PRO A 243 -2.42 19.36 -8.36
CA PRO A 243 -3.02 18.32 -9.21
C PRO A 243 -2.60 16.92 -8.77
N THR A 244 -3.51 15.95 -8.84
CA THR A 244 -3.22 14.55 -8.58
C THR A 244 -3.23 13.73 -9.86
N LYS A 245 -2.60 12.54 -9.83
CA LYS A 245 -2.62 11.59 -10.95
C LYS A 245 -4.02 11.20 -11.42
N HIS A 246 -5.01 11.31 -10.54
CA HIS A 246 -6.36 10.79 -10.76
C HIS A 246 -7.46 11.85 -10.76
N ASP A 247 -7.11 13.13 -10.94
CA ASP A 247 -8.07 14.25 -10.99
C ASP A 247 -9.23 13.99 -11.96
N LYS A 248 -8.95 13.41 -13.14
CA LYS A 248 -9.97 13.07 -14.16
C LYS A 248 -10.99 12.04 -13.69
N HIS A 249 -10.70 11.30 -12.62
CA HIS A 249 -11.58 10.29 -12.07
C HIS A 249 -12.38 10.76 -10.85
N ALA A 250 -12.08 11.93 -10.30
CA ALA A 250 -12.79 12.47 -9.16
C ALA A 250 -14.25 12.85 -9.50
N HIS A 251 -15.17 12.51 -8.60
CA HIS A 251 -16.53 13.04 -8.58
C HIS A 251 -16.54 14.49 -8.06
N LEU A 252 -15.68 14.80 -7.09
CA LEU A 252 -15.50 16.13 -6.51
C LEU A 252 -14.01 16.38 -6.27
N ARG A 253 -13.52 17.57 -6.61
CA ARG A 253 -12.16 18.03 -6.32
C ARG A 253 -12.22 19.30 -5.51
N ILE A 254 -11.49 19.33 -4.41
CA ILE A 254 -11.40 20.47 -3.50
C ILE A 254 -9.94 20.88 -3.42
N TYR A 255 -9.66 22.11 -3.84
CA TYR A 255 -8.33 22.70 -3.79
C TYR A 255 -8.27 23.60 -2.55
N GLY A 256 -7.77 23.07 -1.44
CA GLY A 256 -7.68 23.79 -0.18
C GLY A 256 -6.85 23.06 0.86
N TYR A 257 -6.51 23.76 1.95
CA TYR A 257 -5.83 23.15 3.08
C TYR A 257 -6.73 22.10 3.72
N VAL A 258 -6.21 20.89 3.90
CA VAL A 258 -7.00 19.76 4.46
C VAL A 258 -7.52 20.07 5.86
N ASP A 259 -6.77 20.79 6.70
CA ASP A 259 -7.25 21.20 8.03
C ASP A 259 -8.44 22.16 7.96
N GLU A 260 -8.47 23.07 6.98
CA GLU A 260 -9.61 23.98 6.77
C GLU A 260 -10.84 23.21 6.28
N VAL A 261 -10.65 22.33 5.29
CA VAL A 261 -11.71 21.47 4.74
C VAL A 261 -12.30 20.59 5.84
N MET A 262 -11.46 19.91 6.62
CA MET A 262 -11.90 18.99 7.67
C MET A 262 -12.56 19.74 8.83
N LYS A 263 -12.08 20.95 9.18
CA LYS A 263 -12.75 21.77 10.19
C LYS A 263 -14.17 22.14 9.76
N GLN A 264 -14.34 22.71 8.57
CA GLN A 264 -15.66 23.06 8.04
C GLN A 264 -16.58 21.83 7.91
N LEU A 265 -16.01 20.69 7.48
CA LEU A 265 -16.74 19.43 7.38
C LEU A 265 -17.28 18.97 8.74
N MET A 266 -16.43 18.93 9.77
CA MET A 266 -16.82 18.51 11.11
C MET A 266 -17.90 19.43 11.70
N GLU A 267 -17.79 20.75 11.49
CA GLU A 267 -18.81 21.73 11.87
C GLU A 267 -20.16 21.46 11.16
N LEU A 268 -20.17 21.24 9.84
CA LEU A 268 -21.37 20.93 9.06
C LEU A 268 -22.01 19.57 9.39
N MET A 269 -21.20 18.63 9.87
CA MET A 269 -21.66 17.32 10.34
C MET A 269 -22.10 17.35 11.81
N GLY A 270 -21.85 18.44 12.54
CA GLY A 270 -22.15 18.53 13.97
C GLY A 270 -21.31 17.57 14.81
N LEU A 271 -20.06 17.32 14.41
CA LEU A 271 -19.15 16.39 15.06
C LEU A 271 -18.02 17.12 15.76
N ASP A 272 -17.71 16.68 16.98
CA ASP A 272 -16.56 17.20 17.72
C ASP A 272 -15.24 16.62 17.18
N ILE A 273 -14.21 17.48 17.15
CA ILE A 273 -12.82 17.06 16.92
C ILE A 273 -12.22 16.70 18.29
N PRO A 274 -11.86 15.43 18.55
CA PRO A 274 -11.30 15.00 19.83
C PRO A 274 -10.02 15.78 20.18
N LYS A 275 -9.84 16.07 21.47
CA LYS A 275 -8.58 16.63 21.97
C LYS A 275 -7.52 15.54 22.06
N TRP A 276 -6.29 15.88 21.69
CA TRP A 276 -5.15 14.98 21.83
C TRP A 276 -4.45 15.21 23.18
N GLU A 277 -4.46 14.19 24.03
CA GLU A 277 -3.84 14.22 25.37
C GLU A 277 -2.41 13.66 25.40
N GLY A 278 -1.96 13.05 24.30
CA GLY A 278 -0.64 12.48 24.15
C GLY A 278 -0.64 11.22 23.28
N PRO A 279 0.54 10.66 22.97
CA PRO A 279 0.66 9.45 22.16
C PRO A 279 -0.15 8.30 22.77
N THR A 280 -1.15 7.82 22.04
CA THR A 280 -2.07 6.77 22.49
C THR A 280 -2.16 5.71 21.42
N VAL A 281 -1.93 4.43 21.75
CA VAL A 281 -2.09 3.32 20.82
C VAL A 281 -3.42 2.61 21.08
N CYS A 282 -4.27 2.51 20.07
CA CYS A 282 -5.54 1.79 20.13
C CYS A 282 -5.47 0.55 19.22
N GLU A 283 -5.39 -0.65 19.80
CA GLU A 283 -5.25 -1.88 19.01
C GLU A 283 -6.54 -2.24 18.26
N SER A 284 -7.71 -1.92 18.80
CA SER A 284 -9.00 -2.26 18.19
C SER A 284 -10.09 -1.23 18.46
N SER A 285 -10.96 -1.02 17.49
CA SER A 285 -12.15 -0.14 17.56
C SER A 285 -13.22 -0.57 18.58
N GLY A 286 -13.17 -1.82 19.08
CA GLY A 286 -14.07 -2.31 20.13
C GLY A 286 -15.49 -2.65 19.67
N ASP A 287 -15.73 -2.74 18.36
CA ASP A 287 -17.03 -3.11 17.79
C ASP A 287 -17.35 -4.60 18.09
N PRO A 288 -18.43 -4.91 18.84
CA PRO A 288 -18.82 -6.29 19.13
C PRO A 288 -19.17 -7.11 17.87
N SER A 289 -19.43 -6.44 16.74
CA SER A 289 -19.83 -7.08 15.49
C SER A 289 -18.67 -7.73 14.71
N GLU A 290 -17.41 -7.44 15.08
CA GLU A 290 -16.23 -8.07 14.49
C GLU A 290 -15.22 -8.44 15.58
N SER A 291 -15.60 -9.37 16.47
CA SER A 291 -14.58 -10.05 17.27
C SER A 291 -13.69 -10.86 16.33
N LEU A 292 -12.51 -10.34 16.00
CA LEU A 292 -11.39 -11.13 15.49
C LEU A 292 -10.84 -11.99 16.64
N SER A 293 -11.66 -12.93 17.12
CA SER A 293 -11.21 -14.00 17.97
C SER A 293 -10.58 -15.07 17.07
N ASP A 294 -9.26 -15.21 17.18
CA ASP A 294 -8.50 -16.44 16.92
C ASP A 294 -9.07 -17.39 15.84
N ILE A 295 -9.17 -16.93 14.59
CA ILE A 295 -9.30 -17.86 13.47
C ILE A 295 -7.92 -18.49 13.26
N LYS A 296 -7.63 -19.56 14.01
CA LYS A 296 -6.77 -20.60 13.46
C LYS A 296 -7.41 -21.03 12.13
N PRO A 297 -6.66 -21.05 11.01
CA PRO A 297 -7.23 -21.47 9.75
C PRO A 297 -7.81 -22.88 9.91
N PRO A 298 -9.11 -23.11 9.62
CA PRO A 298 -9.62 -24.45 9.58
C PRO A 298 -8.88 -25.18 8.45
N ARG A 299 -8.17 -26.24 8.79
CA ARG A 299 -7.74 -27.25 7.81
C ARG A 299 -8.98 -27.97 7.31
N THR A 300 -9.66 -27.38 6.34
CA THR A 300 -10.68 -28.07 5.54
C THR A 300 -10.16 -28.12 4.11
N VAL A 301 -9.51 -29.23 3.78
CA VAL A 301 -9.24 -29.60 2.38
C VAL A 301 -10.60 -29.88 1.76
N SER A 302 -11.04 -29.02 0.84
CA SER A 302 -12.30 -29.24 0.14
C SER A 302 -12.17 -30.49 -0.73
N VAL A 303 -13.16 -31.38 -0.68
CA VAL A 303 -13.22 -32.62 -1.49
C VAL A 303 -13.13 -32.28 -3.00
N LYS A 304 -13.57 -31.08 -3.40
CA LYS A 304 -13.50 -30.59 -4.78
C LYS A 304 -12.08 -30.30 -5.27
N GLU A 305 -11.15 -29.91 -4.38
CA GLU A 305 -9.74 -29.72 -4.76
C GLU A 305 -8.99 -31.05 -4.89
N LYS A 306 -9.38 -32.10 -4.14
CA LYS A 306 -8.82 -33.45 -4.33
C LYS A 306 -9.19 -34.03 -5.69
N VAL A 307 -10.45 -33.90 -6.11
CA VAL A 307 -10.91 -34.39 -7.41
C VAL A 307 -10.18 -33.67 -8.55
N LYS A 308 -10.08 -32.33 -8.50
CA LYS A 308 -9.29 -31.57 -9.49
C LYS A 308 -7.81 -31.93 -9.51
N LYS A 309 -7.19 -32.21 -8.35
CA LYS A 309 -5.77 -32.63 -8.30
C LYS A 309 -5.56 -34.03 -8.85
N GLU A 310 -6.50 -34.95 -8.66
CA GLU A 310 -6.41 -36.29 -9.24
C GLU A 310 -6.68 -36.28 -10.74
N GLU A 311 -7.67 -35.50 -11.23
CA GLU A 311 -7.92 -35.30 -12.66
C GLU A 311 -6.69 -34.71 -13.38
N ILE A 312 -6.07 -33.65 -12.82
CA ILE A 312 -4.85 -33.04 -13.39
C ILE A 312 -3.66 -34.03 -13.36
N LYS A 313 -3.61 -34.92 -12.37
CA LYS A 313 -2.53 -35.92 -12.26
C LYS A 313 -2.73 -37.07 -13.26
N GLU A 314 -3.97 -37.46 -13.53
CA GLU A 314 -4.32 -38.48 -14.52
C GLU A 314 -4.11 -37.97 -15.94
N GLU A 315 -4.45 -36.71 -16.20
CA GLU A 315 -4.25 -36.03 -17.49
C GLU A 315 -2.76 -35.84 -17.81
N ARG A 316 -1.93 -35.47 -16.82
CA ARG A 316 -0.46 -35.47 -16.98
C ARG A 316 0.11 -36.86 -17.24
N LYS A 317 -0.49 -37.92 -16.69
CA LYS A 317 -0.01 -39.28 -16.89
C LYS A 317 -0.34 -39.79 -18.30
N ARG A 318 -1.49 -39.38 -18.86
CA ARG A 318 -1.88 -39.66 -20.25
C ARG A 318 -1.01 -38.91 -21.27
N GLN A 319 -0.69 -37.65 -21.00
CA GLN A 319 0.23 -36.88 -21.86
C GLN A 319 1.65 -37.48 -21.88
N LEU A 320 2.14 -37.97 -20.73
CA LEU A 320 3.45 -38.63 -20.67
C LEU A 320 3.48 -39.97 -21.43
N THR A 321 2.38 -40.72 -21.45
CA THR A 321 2.28 -41.97 -22.24
C THR A 321 2.15 -41.70 -23.74
N GLU A 322 1.41 -40.66 -24.14
CA GLU A 322 1.33 -40.24 -25.55
C GLU A 322 2.69 -39.71 -26.06
N ASP A 323 3.43 -38.96 -25.24
CA ASP A 323 4.78 -38.49 -25.59
C ASP A 323 5.82 -39.63 -25.68
N GLU A 324 5.62 -40.73 -24.95
CA GLU A 324 6.44 -41.95 -25.04
C GLU A 324 6.10 -42.80 -26.26
N GLU A 325 4.82 -42.95 -26.62
CA GLU A 325 4.37 -43.64 -27.85
C GLU A 325 4.83 -42.88 -29.12
N ILE A 326 4.75 -41.55 -29.14
CA ILE A 326 5.24 -40.72 -30.25
C ILE A 326 6.76 -40.83 -30.39
N LYS A 327 7.49 -41.00 -29.29
CA LYS A 327 8.94 -41.25 -29.32
C LYS A 327 9.27 -42.64 -29.85
N GLU A 328 8.54 -43.67 -29.48
CA GLU A 328 8.75 -45.03 -30.00
C GLU A 328 8.44 -45.14 -31.50
N GLU A 329 7.37 -44.50 -31.99
CA GLU A 329 7.08 -44.41 -33.44
C GLU A 329 8.14 -43.61 -34.20
N SER A 330 8.68 -42.53 -33.62
CA SER A 330 9.76 -41.75 -34.27
C SER A 330 11.09 -42.52 -34.38
N VAL A 331 11.32 -43.49 -33.48
CA VAL A 331 12.51 -44.35 -33.45
C VAL A 331 12.36 -45.54 -34.40
N SER A 332 11.15 -46.09 -34.55
CA SER A 332 10.87 -47.15 -35.54
C SER A 332 11.00 -46.63 -36.98
N VAL A 333 10.47 -45.43 -37.28
CA VAL A 333 10.59 -44.79 -38.60
C VAL A 333 12.03 -44.41 -38.96
N LYS A 334 12.88 -44.08 -37.97
CA LYS A 334 14.33 -43.86 -38.19
C LYS A 334 15.10 -45.16 -38.44
N ARG A 335 14.68 -46.29 -37.87
CA ARG A 335 15.26 -47.61 -38.12
C ARG A 335 14.92 -48.15 -39.51
N GLU A 336 13.73 -47.84 -40.03
CA GLU A 336 13.35 -48.23 -41.40
C GLU A 336 14.03 -47.38 -42.48
N ARG A 337 14.32 -46.10 -42.20
CA ARG A 337 15.04 -45.21 -43.13
C ARG A 337 16.56 -45.43 -43.18
N SER A 338 17.16 -46.08 -42.17
CA SER A 338 18.60 -46.36 -42.14
C SER A 338 19.00 -47.67 -42.83
N ALA A 339 18.03 -48.45 -43.32
CA ALA A 339 18.27 -49.66 -44.12
C ALA A 339 18.24 -49.41 -45.65
N SER A 340 18.00 -48.17 -46.10
CA SER A 340 17.84 -47.83 -47.53
C SER A 340 18.55 -46.52 -47.88
N SER A 341 19.89 -46.49 -47.81
CA SER A 341 20.72 -45.50 -48.53
C SER A 341 22.21 -45.83 -48.38
N GLN A 342 22.68 -46.84 -49.09
CA GLN A 342 24.06 -46.84 -49.60
C GLN A 342 23.97 -46.21 -51.00
N GLU A 343 24.57 -45.03 -51.18
CA GLU A 343 25.37 -44.63 -52.35
C GLU A 343 25.53 -43.10 -52.45
N THR A 344 26.78 -42.70 -52.70
CA THR A 344 27.27 -41.48 -53.42
C THR A 344 27.47 -40.13 -52.69
N ASN A 345 28.77 -39.79 -52.64
CA ASN A 345 29.47 -38.55 -53.01
C ASN A 345 29.29 -37.19 -52.28
N GLU A 346 30.45 -36.76 -51.77
CA GLU A 346 31.13 -35.45 -51.95
C GLU A 346 30.29 -34.21 -52.32
N GLU A 347 30.33 -33.17 -51.48
CA GLU A 347 31.16 -31.96 -51.65
C GLU A 347 30.85 -30.89 -50.59
N LYS A 348 31.85 -30.03 -50.37
CA LYS A 348 31.93 -28.89 -49.44
C LYS A 348 30.81 -27.85 -49.65
N TYR A 349 30.43 -27.12 -48.59
CA TYR A 349 30.48 -25.64 -48.56
C TYR A 349 30.19 -25.12 -47.13
N ASP A 350 30.86 -24.00 -46.82
CA ASP A 350 30.96 -23.31 -45.53
C ASP A 350 30.03 -22.07 -45.54
N CYS A 351 29.21 -21.85 -44.50
CA CYS A 351 28.75 -20.50 -44.10
C CYS A 351 27.89 -20.47 -42.80
N ASN A 352 28.44 -19.75 -41.81
CA ASN A 352 27.84 -18.79 -40.88
C ASN A 352 26.49 -19.05 -40.16
N GLU A 353 26.67 -19.33 -38.86
CA GLU A 353 26.24 -18.52 -37.71
C GLU A 353 24.79 -18.00 -37.64
N SER A 354 24.01 -18.73 -36.85
CA SER A 354 22.66 -18.41 -36.37
C SER A 354 22.67 -17.51 -35.13
N GLU A 355 21.82 -16.49 -35.18
CA GLU A 355 20.84 -16.08 -34.16
C GLU A 355 21.22 -16.07 -32.66
N LYS A 356 20.90 -14.93 -32.01
CA LYS A 356 19.87 -14.91 -30.95
C LYS A 356 19.37 -13.50 -30.66
N ARG A 357 18.10 -13.24 -31.02
CA ARG A 357 17.29 -12.14 -30.49
C ARG A 357 16.75 -12.55 -29.12
N HIS A 358 16.97 -11.72 -28.11
CA HIS A 358 16.21 -11.73 -26.86
C HIS A 358 15.14 -10.63 -26.94
N THR A 359 13.92 -10.99 -26.57
CA THR A 359 12.75 -10.10 -26.55
C THR A 359 12.73 -9.32 -25.25
N THR A 360 12.98 -8.01 -25.33
CA THR A 360 12.79 -7.04 -24.25
C THR A 360 11.35 -6.53 -24.23
N ILE A 361 10.77 -6.45 -23.03
CA ILE A 361 9.44 -5.88 -22.74
C ILE A 361 9.48 -4.36 -22.98
N VAL A 362 8.58 -3.85 -23.82
CA VAL A 362 8.37 -2.42 -24.11
C VAL A 362 7.26 -1.88 -23.20
N MET A 363 7.56 -0.84 -22.42
CA MET A 363 6.55 0.05 -21.84
C MET A 363 6.26 1.17 -22.83
N MET A 364 4.98 1.36 -23.17
CA MET A 364 4.51 2.48 -23.98
C MET A 364 4.26 3.71 -23.10
N SER A 365 4.73 4.83 -23.65
CA SER A 365 4.69 6.24 -23.25
C SER A 365 3.33 6.83 -22.92
#